data_AF-A0A1Q3QK86-F1
#
_entry.id   AF-A0A1Q3QK86-F1
#
_cell.length_a   1.000
_cell.length_b   1.000
_cell.length_c   1.000
_cell.angle_alpha   90.00
_cell.angle_beta   90.00
_cell.angle_gamma   90.00
#
_symmetry.space_group_name_H-M   'P 1'
#
loop_
_entity.id
_entity.type
_entity.pdbx_description
1 polymer ?
#
loop_
_entity_poly.entity_id
_entity_poly.type
_entity_poly.pdbx_seq_one_letter_code
_entity_poly.pdbx_strand_id
1 'polypeptide(L)' 'MEGVKPKRKKFDSYPIGFFHIDLVEVRTAEGKLDLFVAIDRTSKFAFAQLIERAGTRAASSFSGSEHLNAYLLGTIHPCM' A
#
# COMPACT_ATOMS: atom_id res chain seq x y z
N MET A 1 13.95 -39.72 -4.26
CA MET A 1 12.96 -38.97 -5.04
C MET A 1 13.22 -37.51 -4.80
N GLU A 2 13.81 -36.85 -5.79
CA GLU A 2 14.22 -35.45 -5.69
C GLU A 2 12.98 -34.56 -5.79
N GLY A 3 12.69 -33.81 -4.73
CA GLY A 3 11.48 -33.00 -4.62
C GLY A 3 11.48 -31.87 -5.66
N VAL A 4 10.51 -31.89 -6.57
CA VAL A 4 10.29 -30.84 -7.56
C VAL A 4 10.05 -29.52 -6.80
N LYS A 5 11.08 -28.67 -6.74
CA LYS A 5 10.93 -27.33 -6.19
C LYS A 5 9.93 -26.57 -7.06
N PRO A 6 8.91 -25.92 -6.49
CA PRO A 6 7.94 -25.16 -7.27
C PRO A 6 8.68 -24.09 -8.08
N LYS A 7 8.35 -23.97 -9.37
CA LYS A 7 8.90 -22.93 -10.25
C LYS A 7 8.62 -21.57 -9.60
N ARG A 8 9.68 -20.87 -9.16
CA ARG A 8 9.57 -19.49 -8.66
C ARG A 8 9.05 -18.60 -9.78
N LYS A 9 7.80 -18.14 -9.64
CA LYS A 9 7.24 -17.11 -10.52
C LYS A 9 7.84 -15.76 -10.12
N LYS A 10 8.32 -14.97 -11.09
CA LYS A 10 8.69 -13.58 -10.84
C LYS A 10 7.42 -12.76 -10.59
N PHE A 11 7.50 -11.77 -9.72
CA PHE A 11 6.42 -10.80 -9.59
C PHE A 11 6.23 -10.05 -10.90
N ASP A 12 4.98 -9.66 -11.20
CA ASP A 12 4.69 -8.83 -12.37
C ASP A 12 5.35 -7.45 -12.20
N SER A 13 5.80 -6.86 -13.31
CA SER A 13 6.48 -5.56 -13.32
C SER A 13 5.44 -4.43 -13.32
N TYR A 14 5.48 -3.55 -12.34
CA TYR A 14 4.64 -2.36 -12.25
C TYR A 14 5.49 -1.09 -12.28
N PRO A 15 5.02 0.01 -12.91
CA PRO A 15 5.70 1.29 -12.78
C PRO A 15 5.68 1.77 -11.33
N ILE A 16 6.69 2.54 -10.95
CA ILE A 16 6.74 3.19 -9.64
C ILE A 16 5.51 4.10 -9.48
N GLY A 17 4.87 4.06 -8.31
CA GLY A 17 3.62 4.76 -8.04
C GLY A 17 2.35 3.97 -8.35
N PHE A 18 2.46 2.71 -8.81
CA PHE A 18 1.32 1.81 -8.90
C PHE A 18 1.06 1.13 -7.54
N PHE A 19 0.11 1.68 -6.79
CA PHE A 19 -0.18 1.24 -5.44
C PHE A 19 -1.22 0.11 -5.37
N HIS A 20 -0.92 -0.89 -4.56
CA HIS A 20 -1.93 -1.77 -3.98
C HIS A 20 -2.44 -1.11 -2.69
N ILE A 21 -3.72 -0.77 -2.66
CA ILE A 21 -4.38 -0.24 -1.46
C ILE A 21 -5.21 -1.36 -0.84
N ASP A 22 -4.85 -1.75 0.37
CA ASP A 22 -5.56 -2.75 1.16
C ASP A 22 -6.19 -2.12 2.40
N LEU A 23 -7.23 -2.78 2.92
CA LEU A 23 -8.00 -2.36 4.09
C LEU A 23 -8.18 -3.55 5.03
N VAL A 24 -7.87 -3.37 6.32
CA VAL A 24 -8.02 -4.45 7.30
C VAL A 24 -8.54 -3.99 8.68
N GLU A 25 -9.44 -4.81 9.21
CA GLU A 25 -9.72 -5.07 10.63
C GLU A 25 -8.52 -5.08 11.58
N VAL A 26 -8.32 -4.08 12.44
CA VAL A 26 -7.38 -4.21 13.58
C VAL A 26 -8.10 -4.04 14.91
N ARG A 27 -7.94 -5.00 15.82
CA ARG A 27 -8.48 -4.95 17.18
C ARG A 27 -7.35 -4.64 18.16
N THR A 28 -7.46 -3.50 18.83
CA THR A 28 -6.52 -3.03 19.85
C THR A 28 -7.24 -2.91 21.20
N ALA A 29 -6.52 -2.53 22.25
CA ALA A 29 -7.13 -2.19 23.53
C ALA A 29 -8.08 -0.97 23.44
N GLU A 30 -7.90 -0.12 22.43
CA GLU A 30 -8.72 1.07 22.17
C GLU A 30 -10.01 0.73 21.40
N GLY A 31 -10.18 -0.54 21.01
CA GLY A 31 -11.36 -1.04 20.30
C GLY A 31 -11.07 -1.49 18.88
N LYS A 32 -12.07 -1.38 18.02
CA LYS A 32 -12.00 -1.74 16.61
C LYS A 32 -11.56 -0.52 15.80
N LEU A 33 -10.49 -0.67 15.03
CA LEU A 33 -9.97 0.32 14.10
C LEU A 33 -9.77 -0.34 12.72
N ASP A 34 -9.82 0.48 11.68
CA ASP A 34 -9.61 0.06 10.30
C ASP A 34 -8.26 0.59 9.82
N LEU A 35 -7.40 -0.27 9.30
CA LEU A 35 -6.07 0.06 8.80
C LEU A 35 -6.07 0.08 7.27
N PHE A 36 -5.84 1.26 6.69
CA PHE A 36 -5.51 1.39 5.28
C PHE A 36 -4.01 1.23 5.06
N VAL A 37 -3.63 0.52 4.00
CA VAL A 37 -2.22 0.34 3.62
C VAL A 37 -2.07 0.57 2.12
N ALA A 38 -1.11 1.39 1.71
CA ALA A 38 -0.69 1.58 0.33
C ALA A 38 0.72 1.01 0.14
N ILE A 39 0.88 0.08 -0.79
CA ILE A 39 2.15 -0.59 -1.06
C ILE A 39 2.53 -0.41 -2.53
N ASP A 40 3.69 0.20 -2.78
CA ASP A 40 4.35 0.13 -4.08
C ASP A 40 5.31 -1.06 -4.07
N ARG A 41 4.96 -2.09 -4.85
CA ARG A 41 5.74 -3.33 -4.90
C ARG A 41 7.10 -3.17 -5.58
N THR A 42 7.26 -2.17 -6.43
CA THR A 42 8.49 -1.91 -7.19
C THR A 42 9.51 -1.21 -6.31
N SER A 43 9.13 -0.12 -5.65
CA SER A 43 10.01 0.65 -4.77
C SER A 43 10.13 0.10 -3.34
N LYS A 44 9.25 -0.82 -2.95
CA LYS A 44 9.09 -1.33 -1.57
C LYS A 44 8.66 -0.25 -0.58
N PHE A 45 8.06 0.84 -1.06
CA PHE A 45 7.42 1.82 -0.21
C PHE A 45 6.11 1.27 0.36
N ALA A 46 5.86 1.53 1.64
CA ALA A 46 4.61 1.24 2.30
C ALA A 46 4.20 2.42 3.17
N PHE A 47 2.92 2.80 3.08
CA PHE A 47 2.30 3.80 3.94
C PHE A 47 1.05 3.20 4.57
N ALA A 48 0.85 3.41 5.85
CA ALA A 48 -0.29 2.88 6.58
C ALA A 48 -0.95 3.95 7.45
N GLN A 49 -2.28 3.97 7.48
CA GLN A 49 -3.07 4.89 8.28
C GLN A 49 -4.16 4.14 9.02
N LEU A 50 -4.20 4.30 10.33
CA LEU A 50 -5.23 3.74 11.19
C LEU A 50 -6.34 4.76 11.38
N ILE A 51 -7.59 4.34 11.20
CA ILE A 51 -8.77 5.18 11.34
C ILE A 51 -9.87 4.46 12.13
N GLU A 52 -10.82 5.22 12.67
CA GLU A 52 -11.92 4.64 13.45
C GLU A 52 -12.89 3.81 12.60
N ARG A 53 -13.15 4.23 11.36
CA ARG A 53 -14.06 3.54 10.45
C ARG A 53 -13.74 3.84 8.99
N ALA A 54 -13.55 2.80 8.20
CA ALA A 54 -13.41 2.87 6.77
C ALA A 54 -14.75 3.08 6.06
N GLY A 55 -14.66 3.80 4.94
CA GLY A 55 -15.77 4.10 4.05
C GLY A 55 -15.26 4.90 2.85
N THR A 56 -16.12 5.16 1.87
CA THR A 56 -15.73 5.78 0.60
C THR A 56 -15.00 7.12 0.78
N ARG A 57 -15.46 7.94 1.73
CA ARG A 57 -14.81 9.24 2.02
C ARG A 57 -13.41 9.05 2.59
N ALA A 58 -13.25 8.12 3.54
CA ALA A 58 -11.95 7.82 4.13
C ALA A 58 -10.99 7.23 3.10
N ALA A 59 -11.47 6.34 2.22
CA ALA A 59 -10.67 5.79 1.13
C ALA A 59 -10.21 6.87 0.13
N SER A 60 -11.09 7.82 -0.22
CA SER A 60 -10.75 8.96 -1.08
C SER A 60 -9.74 9.90 -0.41
N SER A 61 -9.89 10.18 0.88
CA SER A 61 -8.91 10.96 1.65
C SER A 61 -7.56 10.24 1.76
N PHE A 62 -7.56 8.92 1.93
CA PHE A 62 -6.34 8.11 2.00
C PHE A 62 -5.59 8.13 0.66
N SER A 63 -6.28 7.90 -0.46
CA SER A 63 -5.65 7.90 -1.79
C SER A 63 -5.09 9.26 -2.20
N GLY A 64 -5.74 10.35 -1.77
CA GLY A 64 -5.27 11.73 -1.99
C GLY A 64 -4.38 12.29 -0.88
N SER A 65 -3.92 11.46 0.06
CA SER A 65 -3.18 11.93 1.23
C SER A 65 -1.83 12.58 0.84
N GLU A 66 -1.43 13.60 1.59
CA GLU A 66 -0.18 14.33 1.34
C GLU A 66 1.06 13.42 1.38
N HIS A 67 1.02 12.35 2.18
CA HIS A 67 2.12 11.39 2.28
C HIS A 67 2.30 10.58 0.99
N LEU A 68 1.21 10.10 0.40
CA LEU A 68 1.24 9.41 -0.90
C LEU A 68 1.60 10.38 -2.01
N ASN A 69 1.04 11.60 -2.00
CA ASN A 69 1.35 12.62 -2.99
C ASN A 69 2.83 13.06 -2.92
N ALA A 70 3.37 13.26 -1.71
CA ALA A 70 4.77 13.59 -1.51
C ALA A 70 5.69 12.48 -2.02
N TYR A 71 5.33 11.21 -1.79
CA TYR A 71 6.07 10.08 -2.36
C TYR A 71 6.02 10.09 -3.90
N LEU A 72 4.84 10.26 -4.49
CA LEU A 72 4.67 10.29 -5.94
C LEU A 72 5.42 11.47 -6.57
N LEU A 73 5.31 12.67 -6.00
CA LEU A 73 6.04 13.85 -6.45
C LEU A 73 7.54 13.64 -6.27
N GLY A 74 8.00 13.21 -5.11
CA GLY A 74 9.42 12.98 -4.83
C GLY A 74 10.07 11.88 -5.66
N THR A 75 9.28 10.97 -6.24
CA THR A 75 9.79 9.84 -7.04
C THR A 75 9.56 10.01 -8.55
N ILE A 76 8.54 10.79 -8.96
CA ILE A 76 8.24 11.08 -10.37
C ILE A 76 8.87 12.42 -10.83
N HIS A 77 8.98 13.44 -9.97
CA HIS A 77 9.67 14.70 -10.29
C HIS A 77 11.21 14.75 -10.14
N PRO A 78 11.98 13.80 -9.58
CA PRO A 78 13.44 13.89 -9.62
C PRO A 78 14.02 13.61 -11.02
N CYS A 79 13.16 13.29 -12.00
CA CYS A 79 13.50 12.97 -13.37
C CYS A 79 13.25 14.10 -14.38
N MET A 80 13.04 15.35 -13.95
CA MET A 80 13.12 16.53 -14.82
C MET A 80 14.22 17.49 -14.38
#